data_AF-A0A2A5V5D5-F1
#
_entry.id   AF-A0A2A5V5D5-F1
#
_cell.length_a   1.000
_cell.length_b   1.000
_cell.length_c   1.000
_cell.angle_alpha   90.00
_cell.angle_beta   90.00
_cell.angle_gamma   90.00
#
_symmetry.space_group_name_H-M   'P 1'
#
loop_
_entity.id
_entity.type
_entity.pdbx_description
1 polymer ?
#
loop_
_entity_poly.entity_id
_entity_poly.type
_entity_poly.pdbx_seq_one_letter_code
_entity_poly.pdbx_strand_id
1 'polypeptide(L)'
;MTKINKTNIFLYFIFSISLFIGFYLSEDTAGHGQSVIDFNDTWYTISDPSKYFQVQPGETLALEFKFPLHYYISSLIYKIVQDQEIFRLVFISISLFTPLIFFKCLSEKYKNIDNNNLFLLSLILFVLPSFRTAAIWPNTQITALIFFLASLYYFIKWENKKNFENLNKDIILSLIFISLAVYTRQIYAIIYTYYLFVIFLKCKFNYLFKVVLITVVFSLPGFYIIFFKNIRAATLMFNIKFQNSLLINPSILAFYLIPLFLILSLNNLNYIKFDFKKNLTYTALGLLAVTVSFIFFNYNIKIGGGFFLKLSLVLFDNLYFFILTTILGYLMIFKICEENIENIVIFSLLILVFTSQYILMKYFEPMFIVILFILIKSKMPSELLLKRNNIYFFLTYFFAYFISAYINDIFQITKNSIGVIRTF
;
A
#
# COMPACT_ATOMS: atom_id res chain seq x y z
N MET A 1 -8.52 -24.47 15.05
CA MET A 1 -8.03 -23.08 15.20
C MET A 1 -7.63 -22.89 16.65
N THR A 2 -6.39 -22.47 16.93
CA THR A 2 -6.00 -22.07 18.28
C THR A 2 -6.82 -20.86 18.70
N LYS A 3 -7.32 -20.85 19.95
CA LYS A 3 -8.11 -19.74 20.49
C LYS A 3 -7.25 -18.48 20.55
N ILE A 4 -7.72 -17.37 19.99
CA ILE A 4 -7.02 -16.08 20.09
C ILE A 4 -7.03 -15.62 21.56
N ASN A 5 -5.88 -15.16 22.03
CA ASN A 5 -5.66 -14.69 23.39
C ASN A 5 -6.52 -13.46 23.68
N LYS A 6 -7.06 -13.38 24.90
CA LYS A 6 -7.85 -12.25 25.39
C LYS A 6 -7.12 -10.91 25.23
N THR A 7 -5.79 -10.88 25.40
CA THR A 7 -4.99 -9.66 25.23
C THR A 7 -5.05 -9.11 23.80
N ASN A 8 -4.99 -9.99 22.79
CA ASN A 8 -5.08 -9.60 21.39
C ASN A 8 -6.48 -9.11 21.03
N ILE A 9 -7.52 -9.78 21.57
CA ILE A 9 -8.92 -9.38 21.40
C ILE A 9 -9.12 -7.99 22.03
N PHE A 10 -8.59 -7.76 23.23
CA PHE A 10 -8.64 -6.47 23.90
C PHE A 10 -7.95 -5.37 23.10
N LEU A 11 -6.76 -5.64 22.53
CA LEU A 11 -6.07 -4.69 21.65
C LEU A 11 -6.88 -4.37 20.39
N TYR A 12 -7.51 -5.37 19.77
CA TYR A 12 -8.42 -5.14 18.64
C TYR A 12 -9.57 -4.20 19.02
N PHE A 13 -10.20 -4.39 20.18
CA PHE A 13 -11.25 -3.50 20.67
C PHE A 13 -10.74 -2.09 20.94
N ILE A 14 -9.57 -1.93 21.58
CA ILE A 14 -8.96 -0.60 21.82
C ILE A 14 -8.72 0.12 20.49
N PHE A 15 -8.11 -0.55 19.52
CA PHE A 15 -7.83 0.06 18.22
C PHE A 15 -9.09 0.34 17.40
N SER A 16 -10.13 -0.48 17.56
CA SER A 16 -11.43 -0.21 16.96
C SER A 16 -12.05 1.05 17.56
N ILE A 17 -12.09 1.16 18.89
CA ILE A 17 -12.59 2.35 19.60
C ILE A 17 -11.78 3.59 19.23
N SER A 18 -10.44 3.47 19.10
CA SER A 18 -9.61 4.61 18.71
C SER A 18 -9.93 5.13 17.31
N LEU A 19 -10.42 4.27 16.40
CA LEU A 19 -10.85 4.69 15.07
C LEU A 19 -12.17 5.48 15.13
N PHE A 20 -13.11 5.09 16.00
CA PHE A 20 -14.33 5.88 16.27
C PHE A 20 -14.03 7.21 16.97
N ILE A 21 -13.04 7.24 17.88
CA ILE A 21 -12.57 8.51 18.47
C ILE A 21 -11.99 9.42 17.38
N GLY A 22 -11.17 8.85 16.48
CA GLY A 22 -10.64 9.59 15.33
C GLY A 22 -11.75 10.17 14.44
N PHE A 23 -12.82 9.42 14.22
CA PHE A 23 -14.00 9.89 13.51
C PHE A 23 -14.67 11.09 14.19
N TYR A 24 -14.91 10.99 15.49
CA TYR A 24 -15.48 12.10 16.27
C TYR A 24 -14.60 13.36 16.21
N LEU A 25 -13.28 13.19 16.22
CA LEU A 25 -12.30 14.28 16.11
C LEU A 25 -12.04 14.73 14.66
N SER A 26 -12.68 14.13 13.67
CA SER A 26 -12.46 14.43 12.25
C SER A 26 -10.99 14.27 11.79
N GLU A 27 -10.31 13.24 12.31
CA GLU A 27 -8.88 12.95 12.07
C GLU A 27 -8.52 12.87 10.56
N ASP A 28 -7.45 13.57 10.16
CA ASP A 28 -6.86 13.52 8.79
C ASP A 28 -5.32 13.40 8.82
N THR A 29 -4.83 12.41 9.57
CA THR A 29 -3.39 12.18 9.80
C THR A 29 -2.56 11.94 8.53
N ALA A 30 -3.19 11.57 7.41
CA ALA A 30 -2.50 11.41 6.13
C ALA A 30 -2.60 12.64 5.21
N GLY A 31 -3.61 13.50 5.38
CA GLY A 31 -3.96 14.54 4.40
C GLY A 31 -3.81 16.00 4.85
N HIS A 32 -3.76 16.31 6.14
CA HIS A 32 -3.74 17.70 6.64
C HIS A 32 -4.93 18.53 6.11
N GLY A 33 -6.13 17.98 6.18
CA GLY A 33 -7.36 18.53 5.62
C GLY A 33 -7.59 18.17 4.15
N GLN A 34 -6.58 17.67 3.44
CA GLN A 34 -6.74 17.30 2.03
C GLN A 34 -7.63 16.06 1.83
N SER A 35 -7.69 15.13 2.78
CA SER A 35 -8.58 13.97 2.63
C SER A 35 -10.04 14.38 2.78
N VAL A 36 -10.30 15.41 3.60
CA VAL A 36 -11.61 16.07 3.71
C VAL A 36 -12.00 16.73 2.39
N ILE A 37 -11.06 17.49 1.80
CA ILE A 37 -11.26 18.13 0.48
C ILE A 37 -11.50 17.07 -0.59
N ASP A 38 -10.64 16.05 -0.69
CA ASP A 38 -10.76 14.96 -1.66
C ASP A 38 -12.09 14.20 -1.51
N PHE A 39 -12.60 14.05 -0.27
CA PHE A 39 -13.90 13.43 0.00
C PHE A 39 -15.05 14.32 -0.46
N ASN A 40 -15.06 15.60 -0.07
CA ASN A 40 -16.10 16.55 -0.47
C ASN A 40 -16.14 16.75 -1.99
N ASP A 41 -14.98 16.84 -2.62
CA ASP A 41 -14.84 16.95 -4.07
C ASP A 41 -15.32 15.68 -4.80
N THR A 42 -15.45 14.54 -4.12
CA THR A 42 -15.97 13.31 -4.73
C THR A 42 -17.39 12.97 -4.28
N TRP A 43 -17.95 13.76 -3.36
CA TRP A 43 -19.30 13.53 -2.83
C TRP A 43 -20.39 13.62 -3.89
N TYR A 44 -20.22 14.49 -4.89
CA TYR A 44 -21.21 14.65 -5.94
C TYR A 44 -21.37 13.40 -6.83
N THR A 45 -20.35 12.54 -6.96
CA THR A 45 -20.49 11.25 -7.66
C THR A 45 -21.02 10.14 -6.79
N ILE A 46 -20.84 10.25 -5.47
CA ILE A 46 -21.48 9.34 -4.52
C ILE A 46 -22.98 9.59 -4.50
N SER A 47 -23.40 10.85 -4.47
CA SER A 47 -24.82 11.24 -4.48
C SER A 47 -25.50 10.96 -5.82
N ASP A 48 -24.79 11.11 -6.94
CA ASP A 48 -25.28 10.75 -8.27
C ASP A 48 -24.18 10.12 -9.13
N PRO A 49 -24.14 8.77 -9.25
CA PRO A 49 -23.10 8.09 -9.99
C PRO A 49 -23.20 8.29 -11.51
N SER A 50 -24.35 8.75 -12.04
CA SER A 50 -24.49 9.05 -13.46
C SER A 50 -23.58 10.22 -13.89
N LYS A 51 -23.31 11.14 -12.95
CA LYS A 51 -22.42 12.30 -13.16
C LYS A 51 -21.00 11.89 -13.51
N TYR A 52 -20.52 10.73 -13.04
CA TYR A 52 -19.19 10.23 -13.39
C TYR A 52 -18.98 10.15 -14.92
N PHE A 53 -20.02 9.80 -15.68
CA PHE A 53 -19.94 9.70 -17.13
C PHE A 53 -20.33 10.97 -17.88
N GLN A 54 -20.90 11.97 -17.18
CA GLN A 54 -21.37 13.24 -17.74
C GLN A 54 -20.32 14.35 -17.65
N VAL A 55 -19.39 14.28 -16.68
CA VAL A 55 -18.29 15.24 -16.53
C VAL A 55 -17.40 15.22 -17.78
N GLN A 56 -17.22 16.38 -18.42
CA GLN A 56 -16.29 16.51 -19.53
C GLN A 56 -14.84 16.62 -19.02
N PRO A 57 -13.85 16.15 -19.81
CA PRO A 57 -12.44 16.36 -19.47
C PRO A 57 -12.15 17.87 -19.32
N GLY A 58 -11.66 18.29 -18.15
CA GLY A 58 -11.32 19.68 -17.82
C GLY A 58 -12.26 20.37 -16.81
N GLU A 59 -13.43 19.80 -16.51
CA GLU A 59 -14.45 20.45 -15.67
C GLU A 59 -14.26 20.22 -14.16
N THR A 60 -13.73 19.07 -13.75
CA THR A 60 -13.47 18.75 -12.33
C THR A 60 -12.25 17.85 -12.16
N LEU A 61 -11.18 18.42 -11.61
CA LEU A 61 -9.92 17.72 -11.31
C LEU A 61 -10.12 16.46 -10.45
N ALA A 62 -11.09 16.41 -9.54
CA ALA A 62 -11.22 15.31 -8.58
C ALA A 62 -11.68 13.96 -9.18
N LEU A 63 -12.36 13.98 -10.33
CA LEU A 63 -12.85 12.76 -11.01
C LEU A 63 -12.00 12.31 -12.19
N GLU A 64 -11.18 13.19 -12.76
CA GLU A 64 -10.35 12.90 -13.94
C GLU A 64 -9.30 11.80 -13.71
N PHE A 65 -9.15 11.30 -12.48
CA PHE A 65 -8.01 10.49 -12.04
C PHE A 65 -8.36 9.16 -11.39
N LYS A 66 -9.64 8.85 -11.19
CA LYS A 66 -10.04 7.70 -10.34
C LYS A 66 -11.02 6.81 -11.09
N PHE A 67 -10.80 5.50 -11.05
CA PHE A 67 -11.74 4.53 -11.59
C PHE A 67 -13.02 4.46 -10.76
N PRO A 68 -14.17 4.08 -11.36
CA PRO A 68 -15.46 4.45 -10.80
C PRO A 68 -16.01 3.49 -9.73
N LEU A 69 -15.43 2.30 -9.56
CA LEU A 69 -16.07 1.23 -8.79
C LEU A 69 -16.32 1.62 -7.33
N HIS A 70 -15.39 2.35 -6.71
CA HIS A 70 -15.59 2.87 -5.35
C HIS A 70 -16.86 3.71 -5.26
N TYR A 71 -17.03 4.67 -6.17
CA TYR A 71 -18.17 5.60 -6.14
C TYR A 71 -19.49 4.90 -6.40
N TYR A 72 -19.51 3.90 -7.27
CA TYR A 72 -20.69 3.05 -7.46
C TYR A 72 -21.07 2.32 -6.17
N ILE A 73 -20.11 1.66 -5.51
CA ILE A 73 -20.35 0.98 -4.22
C ILE A 73 -20.83 1.99 -3.17
N SER A 74 -20.15 3.13 -3.06
CA SER A 74 -20.49 4.21 -2.14
C SER A 74 -21.91 4.75 -2.39
N SER A 75 -22.30 4.94 -3.66
CA SER A 75 -23.65 5.41 -4.01
C SER A 75 -24.75 4.42 -3.60
N LEU A 76 -24.48 3.11 -3.67
CA LEU A 76 -25.43 2.08 -3.21
C LEU A 76 -25.61 2.13 -1.69
N ILE A 77 -24.52 2.31 -0.94
CA ILE A 77 -24.57 2.49 0.51
C ILE A 77 -25.32 3.78 0.86
N TYR A 78 -24.98 4.89 0.19
CA TYR A 78 -25.57 6.20 0.44
C TYR A 78 -27.08 6.22 0.17
N LYS A 79 -27.57 5.55 -0.88
CA LYS A 79 -29.01 5.42 -1.17
C LYS A 79 -29.80 4.80 -0.01
N ILE A 80 -29.16 3.96 0.80
CA ILE A 80 -29.78 3.30 1.96
C ILE A 80 -29.73 4.21 3.19
N VAL A 81 -28.58 4.80 3.48
CA VAL A 81 -28.39 5.58 4.73
C VAL A 81 -28.87 7.02 4.64
N GLN A 82 -28.83 7.63 3.46
CA GLN A 82 -29.29 9.00 3.14
C GLN A 82 -28.72 10.12 4.02
N ASP A 83 -27.62 9.85 4.72
CA ASP A 83 -26.91 10.80 5.57
C ASP A 83 -25.39 10.61 5.43
N GLN A 84 -24.65 11.72 5.33
CA GLN A 84 -23.21 11.70 5.08
C GLN A 84 -22.40 11.21 6.29
N GLU A 85 -22.84 11.51 7.51
CA GLU A 85 -22.18 11.08 8.74
C GLU A 85 -22.44 9.59 9.00
N ILE A 86 -23.69 9.13 8.82
CA ILE A 86 -24.02 7.69 8.88
C ILE A 86 -23.27 6.92 7.79
N PHE A 87 -23.14 7.48 6.59
CA PHE A 87 -22.33 6.91 5.51
C PHE A 87 -20.86 6.70 5.95
N ARG A 88 -20.24 7.72 6.56
CA ARG A 88 -18.87 7.62 7.09
C ARG A 88 -18.77 6.56 8.20
N LEU A 89 -19.75 6.50 9.09
CA LEU A 89 -19.83 5.46 10.15
C LEU A 89 -19.92 4.04 9.59
N VAL A 90 -20.66 3.84 8.49
CA VAL A 90 -20.72 2.54 7.80
C VAL A 90 -19.34 2.15 7.27
N PHE A 91 -18.61 3.07 6.66
CA PHE A 91 -17.26 2.80 6.14
C PHE A 91 -16.24 2.51 7.23
N ILE A 92 -16.32 3.21 8.37
CA ILE A 92 -15.54 2.89 9.57
C ILE A 92 -15.81 1.45 10.02
N SER A 93 -17.09 1.09 10.12
CA SER A 93 -17.53 -0.24 10.54
C SER A 93 -17.04 -1.33 9.58
N ILE A 94 -17.10 -1.08 8.26
CA ILE A 94 -16.54 -1.97 7.23
C ILE A 94 -15.01 -2.09 7.39
N SER A 95 -14.33 -0.99 7.70
CA SER A 95 -12.87 -0.96 7.84
C SER A 95 -12.36 -1.81 9.00
N LEU A 96 -13.16 -2.03 10.04
CA LEU A 96 -12.83 -2.92 11.18
C LEU A 96 -12.60 -4.38 10.76
N PHE A 97 -13.12 -4.80 9.60
CA PHE A 97 -12.89 -6.14 9.05
C PHE A 97 -11.54 -6.28 8.35
N THR A 98 -10.91 -5.19 7.92
CA THR A 98 -9.66 -5.27 7.15
C THR A 98 -8.50 -5.94 7.91
N PRO A 99 -8.26 -5.72 9.22
CA PRO A 99 -7.25 -6.48 9.96
C PRO A 99 -7.61 -7.95 10.07
N LEU A 100 -8.90 -8.29 10.18
CA LEU A 100 -9.37 -9.67 10.24
C LEU A 100 -9.16 -10.42 8.91
N ILE A 101 -9.37 -9.75 7.78
CA ILE A 101 -9.07 -10.33 6.46
C ILE A 101 -7.55 -10.47 6.29
N PHE A 102 -6.76 -9.48 6.72
CA PHE A 102 -5.31 -9.57 6.68
C PHE A 102 -4.76 -10.70 7.56
N PHE A 103 -5.33 -10.90 8.76
CA PHE A 103 -5.06 -12.07 9.60
C PHE A 103 -5.35 -13.39 8.86
N LYS A 104 -6.46 -13.49 8.12
CA LYS A 104 -6.75 -14.68 7.31
C LYS A 104 -5.68 -14.92 6.25
N CYS A 105 -5.23 -13.89 5.54
CA CYS A 105 -4.13 -14.00 4.58
C CYS A 105 -2.84 -14.50 5.25
N LEU A 106 -2.48 -13.92 6.40
CA LEU A 106 -1.32 -14.33 7.19
C LEU A 106 -1.43 -15.79 7.64
N SER A 107 -2.59 -16.22 8.14
CA SER A 107 -2.82 -17.60 8.60
C SER A 107 -2.71 -18.63 7.48
N GLU A 108 -3.13 -18.28 6.26
CA GLU A 108 -3.00 -19.14 5.09
C GLU A 108 -1.53 -19.21 4.63
N LYS A 109 -0.80 -18.09 4.71
CA LYS A 109 0.61 -18.00 4.34
C LYS A 109 1.53 -18.74 5.32
N TYR A 110 1.30 -18.55 6.61
CA TYR A 110 2.20 -18.97 7.69
C TYR A 110 1.58 -20.05 8.59
N LYS A 111 1.34 -21.23 8.03
CA LYS A 111 0.68 -22.35 8.73
C LYS A 111 1.40 -22.82 10.00
N ASN A 112 2.70 -22.57 10.11
CA ASN A 112 3.55 -23.02 11.22
C ASN A 112 3.81 -21.92 12.27
N ILE A 113 3.19 -20.75 12.15
CA ILE A 113 3.35 -19.63 13.10
C ILE A 113 2.10 -19.55 13.99
N ASP A 114 2.30 -19.19 15.27
CA ASP A 114 1.18 -19.01 16.21
C ASP A 114 0.17 -17.98 15.67
N ASN A 115 -1.10 -18.38 15.56
CA ASN A 115 -2.19 -17.49 15.15
C ASN A 115 -2.31 -16.24 16.03
N ASN A 116 -1.90 -16.29 17.30
CA ASN A 116 -1.86 -15.10 18.15
C ASN A 116 -0.85 -14.07 17.65
N ASN A 117 0.31 -14.51 17.18
CA ASN A 117 1.31 -13.61 16.60
C ASN A 117 0.81 -13.05 15.26
N LEU A 118 0.21 -13.88 14.42
CA LEU A 118 -0.37 -13.43 13.15
C LEU A 118 -1.51 -12.43 13.35
N PHE A 119 -2.39 -12.68 14.33
CA PHE A 119 -3.47 -11.77 14.68
C PHE A 119 -2.92 -10.45 15.23
N LEU A 120 -1.94 -10.51 16.13
CA LEU A 120 -1.30 -9.31 16.68
C LEU A 120 -0.66 -8.45 15.58
N LEU A 121 0.08 -9.06 14.64
CA LEU A 121 0.65 -8.33 13.51
C LEU A 121 -0.45 -7.67 12.66
N SER A 122 -1.57 -8.35 12.44
CA SER A 122 -2.65 -7.80 11.59
C SER A 122 -3.21 -6.47 12.10
N LEU A 123 -3.14 -6.22 13.42
CA LEU A 123 -3.58 -4.98 14.04
C LEU A 123 -2.75 -3.76 13.64
N ILE A 124 -1.59 -3.96 13.00
CA ILE A 124 -0.79 -2.86 12.47
C ILE A 124 -1.59 -1.95 11.54
N LEU A 125 -2.57 -2.47 10.81
CA LEU A 125 -3.39 -1.67 9.90
C LEU A 125 -4.10 -0.54 10.63
N PHE A 126 -4.52 -0.73 11.89
CA PHE A 126 -5.21 0.31 12.66
C PHE A 126 -4.34 1.51 13.04
N VAL A 127 -3.02 1.35 13.06
CA VAL A 127 -2.08 2.41 13.44
C VAL A 127 -1.43 3.06 12.22
N LEU A 128 -1.90 2.77 11.01
CA LEU A 128 -1.40 3.36 9.78
C LEU A 128 -2.18 4.66 9.47
N PRO A 129 -1.54 5.85 9.46
CA PRO A 129 -2.21 7.13 9.20
C PRO A 129 -3.12 7.15 7.97
N SER A 130 -2.64 6.62 6.84
CA SER A 130 -3.39 6.55 5.59
C SER A 130 -4.59 5.64 5.69
N PHE A 131 -4.45 4.51 6.41
CA PHE A 131 -5.58 3.61 6.65
C PHE A 131 -6.66 4.28 7.50
N ARG A 132 -6.28 4.91 8.62
CA ARG A 132 -7.21 5.58 9.53
C ARG A 132 -7.96 6.70 8.84
N THR A 133 -7.21 7.57 8.17
CA THR A 133 -7.75 8.69 7.40
C THR A 133 -8.73 8.21 6.32
N ALA A 134 -8.37 7.17 5.56
CA ALA A 134 -9.22 6.63 4.50
C ALA A 134 -10.48 5.90 5.01
N ALA A 135 -10.45 5.40 6.25
CA ALA A 135 -11.61 4.83 6.91
C ALA A 135 -12.60 5.93 7.36
N ILE A 136 -12.07 7.03 7.92
CA ILE A 136 -12.84 8.16 8.46
C ILE A 136 -13.40 9.07 7.37
N TRP A 137 -12.60 9.26 6.31
CA TRP A 137 -12.94 10.01 5.10
C TRP A 137 -12.96 9.04 3.92
N PRO A 138 -14.10 8.34 3.70
CA PRO A 138 -14.18 7.23 2.77
C PRO A 138 -13.68 7.60 1.38
N ASN A 139 -12.67 6.87 0.93
CA ASN A 139 -12.08 7.05 -0.38
C ASN A 139 -11.78 5.69 -1.02
N THR A 140 -11.23 5.71 -2.23
CA THR A 140 -10.93 4.51 -3.01
C THR A 140 -9.98 3.53 -2.30
N GLN A 141 -9.20 3.98 -1.32
CA GLN A 141 -8.15 3.19 -0.68
C GLN A 141 -8.71 2.01 0.13
N ILE A 142 -9.72 2.22 0.98
CA ILE A 142 -10.28 1.16 1.85
C ILE A 142 -10.95 0.06 1.02
N THR A 143 -11.81 0.44 0.08
CA THR A 143 -12.48 -0.51 -0.81
C THR A 143 -11.48 -1.31 -1.63
N ALA A 144 -10.42 -0.68 -2.13
CA ALA A 144 -9.41 -1.35 -2.92
C ALA A 144 -8.56 -2.29 -2.06
N LEU A 145 -8.26 -1.90 -0.81
CA LEU A 145 -7.57 -2.75 0.16
C LEU A 145 -8.37 -4.01 0.50
N ILE A 146 -9.69 -3.91 0.69
CA ILE A 146 -10.56 -5.07 0.96
C ILE A 146 -10.51 -6.04 -0.23
N PHE A 147 -10.68 -5.55 -1.46
CA PHE A 147 -10.58 -6.39 -2.65
C PHE A 147 -9.17 -6.97 -2.83
N PHE A 148 -8.12 -6.19 -2.57
CA PHE A 148 -6.75 -6.67 -2.63
C PHE A 148 -6.48 -7.79 -1.61
N LEU A 149 -6.92 -7.65 -0.36
CA LEU A 149 -6.79 -8.69 0.66
C LEU A 149 -7.59 -9.95 0.31
N ALA A 150 -8.81 -9.80 -0.20
CA ALA A 150 -9.60 -10.94 -0.70
C ALA A 150 -8.89 -11.65 -1.85
N SER A 151 -8.33 -10.91 -2.80
CA SER A 151 -7.51 -11.43 -3.88
C SER A 151 -6.32 -12.22 -3.37
N LEU A 152 -5.56 -11.64 -2.43
CA LEU A 152 -4.39 -12.29 -1.84
C LEU A 152 -4.76 -13.59 -1.15
N TYR A 153 -5.86 -13.63 -0.40
CA TYR A 153 -6.30 -14.85 0.26
C TYR A 153 -6.45 -16.02 -0.70
N TYR A 154 -7.13 -15.80 -1.84
CA TYR A 154 -7.30 -16.85 -2.86
C TYR A 154 -6.00 -17.12 -3.62
N PHE A 155 -5.17 -16.10 -3.87
CA PHE A 155 -3.87 -16.28 -4.53
C PHE A 155 -2.93 -17.17 -3.69
N ILE A 156 -2.84 -16.95 -2.38
CA ILE A 156 -2.02 -17.77 -1.48
C ILE A 156 -2.56 -19.21 -1.42
N LYS A 157 -3.90 -19.38 -1.36
CA LYS A 157 -4.53 -20.70 -1.42
C LYS A 157 -4.17 -21.45 -2.69
N TRP A 158 -4.20 -20.76 -3.83
CA TRP A 158 -3.81 -21.31 -5.12
C TRP A 158 -2.35 -21.77 -5.10
N GLU A 159 -1.42 -20.92 -4.65
CA GLU A 159 0.00 -21.28 -4.52
C GLU A 159 0.22 -22.48 -3.59
N ASN A 160 -0.48 -22.51 -2.45
CA ASN A 160 -0.38 -23.57 -1.45
C ASN A 160 -0.88 -24.93 -1.96
N LYS A 161 -1.92 -24.95 -2.79
CA LYS A 161 -2.46 -26.19 -3.38
C LYS A 161 -1.57 -26.79 -4.46
N LYS A 162 -0.66 -25.99 -5.04
CA LYS A 162 0.25 -26.39 -6.12
C LYS A 162 -0.44 -27.01 -7.36
N ASN A 163 -1.72 -26.69 -7.57
CA ASN A 163 -2.46 -27.17 -8.74
C ASN A 163 -2.31 -26.17 -9.90
N PHE A 164 -1.24 -26.38 -10.69
CA PHE A 164 -0.83 -25.49 -11.79
C PHE A 164 -1.19 -26.02 -13.19
N GLU A 165 -1.97 -27.10 -13.25
CA GLU A 165 -2.33 -27.75 -14.52
C GLU A 165 -3.69 -27.28 -15.05
N ASN A 166 -4.66 -27.11 -14.15
CA ASN A 166 -6.04 -26.81 -14.51
C ASN A 166 -6.55 -25.58 -13.79
N LEU A 167 -7.28 -24.75 -14.54
CA LEU A 167 -7.85 -23.51 -14.06
C LEU A 167 -8.84 -23.81 -12.92
N ASN A 168 -8.60 -23.19 -11.77
CA ASN A 168 -9.32 -23.51 -10.55
C ASN A 168 -10.03 -22.28 -9.96
N LYS A 169 -10.95 -22.54 -9.03
CA LYS A 169 -11.74 -21.48 -8.41
C LYS A 169 -10.88 -20.43 -7.69
N ASP A 170 -9.77 -20.84 -7.07
CA ASP A 170 -8.91 -19.93 -6.32
C ASP A 170 -8.23 -18.91 -7.23
N ILE A 171 -7.67 -19.34 -8.38
CA ILE A 171 -7.06 -18.40 -9.33
C ILE A 171 -8.12 -17.46 -9.93
N ILE A 172 -9.30 -17.97 -10.30
CA ILE A 172 -10.39 -17.14 -10.86
C ILE A 172 -10.79 -16.08 -9.85
N LEU A 173 -11.05 -16.47 -8.60
CA LEU A 173 -11.44 -15.55 -7.56
C LEU A 173 -10.34 -14.53 -7.27
N SER A 174 -9.07 -14.95 -7.26
CA SER A 174 -7.97 -14.01 -7.11
C SER A 174 -7.98 -12.96 -8.21
N LEU A 175 -8.12 -13.37 -9.49
CA LEU A 175 -8.17 -12.48 -10.65
C LEU A 175 -9.38 -11.54 -10.63
N ILE A 176 -10.56 -12.05 -10.26
CA ILE A 176 -11.76 -11.22 -10.09
C ILE A 176 -11.52 -10.14 -9.03
N PHE A 177 -11.06 -10.53 -7.84
CA PHE A 177 -10.85 -9.59 -6.76
C PHE A 177 -9.73 -8.59 -7.04
N ILE A 178 -8.63 -8.99 -7.69
CA ILE A 178 -7.60 -8.00 -8.06
C ILE A 178 -8.11 -7.06 -9.15
N SER A 179 -8.92 -7.52 -10.11
CA SER A 179 -9.58 -6.65 -11.08
C SER A 179 -10.50 -5.64 -10.38
N LEU A 180 -11.29 -6.06 -9.39
CA LEU A 180 -12.11 -5.14 -8.59
C LEU A 180 -11.25 -4.12 -7.82
N ALA A 181 -10.11 -4.53 -7.28
CA ALA A 181 -9.17 -3.61 -6.64
C ALA A 181 -8.63 -2.56 -7.63
N VAL A 182 -8.28 -2.97 -8.86
CA VAL A 182 -7.85 -2.06 -9.94
C VAL A 182 -8.97 -1.08 -10.32
N TYR A 183 -10.19 -1.57 -10.52
CA TYR A 183 -11.38 -0.74 -10.83
C TYR A 183 -11.79 0.22 -9.72
N THR A 184 -11.31 -0.03 -8.50
CA THR A 184 -11.46 0.87 -7.38
C THR A 184 -10.32 1.87 -7.32
N ARG A 185 -9.08 1.41 -7.47
CA ARG A 185 -7.86 2.22 -7.43
C ARG A 185 -6.81 1.62 -8.36
N GLN A 186 -6.50 2.34 -9.42
CA GLN A 186 -5.68 1.88 -10.53
C GLN A 186 -4.26 1.42 -10.16
N ILE A 187 -3.71 1.87 -9.03
CA ILE A 187 -2.36 1.46 -8.56
C ILE A 187 -2.23 -0.05 -8.32
N TYR A 188 -3.33 -0.75 -8.07
CA TYR A 188 -3.30 -2.21 -7.87
C TYR A 188 -3.03 -2.99 -9.16
N ALA A 189 -2.96 -2.31 -10.32
CA ALA A 189 -2.56 -2.92 -11.57
C ALA A 189 -1.13 -3.49 -11.48
N ILE A 190 -0.27 -2.95 -10.61
CA ILE A 190 1.07 -3.50 -10.37
C ILE A 190 1.02 -4.92 -9.81
N ILE A 191 0.09 -5.17 -8.89
CA ILE A 191 -0.09 -6.47 -8.26
C ILE A 191 -0.69 -7.43 -9.28
N TYR A 192 -1.61 -6.95 -10.11
CA TYR A 192 -2.15 -7.71 -11.22
C TYR A 192 -1.03 -8.18 -12.17
N THR A 193 -0.12 -7.28 -12.57
CA THR A 193 1.04 -7.61 -13.40
C THR A 193 1.95 -8.62 -12.71
N TYR A 194 2.20 -8.46 -11.40
CA TYR A 194 2.98 -9.43 -10.62
C TYR A 194 2.31 -10.83 -10.60
N TYR A 195 0.99 -10.91 -10.46
CA TYR A 195 0.26 -12.19 -10.51
C TYR A 195 0.44 -12.88 -11.86
N LEU A 196 0.31 -12.13 -12.97
CA LEU A 196 0.55 -12.67 -14.31
C LEU A 196 1.97 -13.21 -14.45
N PHE A 197 2.97 -12.50 -13.92
CA PHE A 197 4.36 -12.98 -13.91
C PHE A 197 4.51 -14.29 -13.14
N VAL A 198 3.95 -14.39 -11.93
CA VAL A 198 4.03 -15.63 -11.13
C VAL A 198 3.30 -16.79 -11.82
N ILE A 199 2.14 -16.53 -12.44
CA ILE A 199 1.40 -17.54 -13.22
C ILE A 199 2.24 -18.00 -14.41
N PHE A 200 2.90 -17.08 -15.11
CA PHE A 200 3.81 -17.38 -16.21
C PHE A 200 4.97 -18.29 -15.80
N LEU A 201 5.56 -18.06 -14.62
CA LEU A 201 6.64 -18.90 -14.12
C LEU A 201 6.20 -20.31 -13.71
N LYS A 202 4.96 -20.48 -13.23
CA LYS A 202 4.52 -21.72 -12.56
C LYS A 202 3.63 -22.62 -13.41
N CYS A 203 2.96 -22.08 -14.44
CA CYS A 203 1.89 -22.79 -15.14
C CYS A 203 2.27 -23.21 -16.57
N LYS A 204 1.63 -24.29 -17.05
CA LYS A 204 1.74 -24.74 -18.45
C LYS A 204 1.09 -23.71 -19.40
N PHE A 205 1.54 -23.68 -20.66
CA PHE A 205 1.05 -22.74 -21.67
C PHE A 205 -0.48 -22.73 -21.84
N ASN A 206 -1.13 -23.91 -21.88
CA ASN A 206 -2.59 -23.99 -22.03
C ASN A 206 -3.35 -23.34 -20.86
N TYR A 207 -2.83 -23.48 -19.63
CA TYR A 207 -3.39 -22.84 -18.45
C TYR A 207 -3.19 -21.32 -18.53
N LEU A 208 -1.98 -20.90 -18.90
CA LEU A 208 -1.64 -19.50 -19.09
C LEU A 208 -2.54 -18.83 -20.14
N PHE A 209 -2.76 -19.48 -21.28
CA PHE A 209 -3.62 -18.97 -22.34
C PHE A 209 -5.05 -18.71 -21.83
N LYS A 210 -5.62 -19.63 -21.06
CA LYS A 210 -6.95 -19.45 -20.45
C LYS A 210 -6.98 -18.30 -19.44
N VAL A 211 -5.95 -18.18 -18.59
CA VAL A 211 -5.82 -17.06 -17.66
C VAL A 211 -5.73 -15.74 -18.41
N VAL A 212 -4.89 -15.65 -19.45
CA VAL A 212 -4.73 -14.46 -20.27
C VAL A 212 -6.06 -14.06 -20.90
N LEU A 213 -6.82 -15.02 -21.45
CA LEU A 213 -8.13 -14.75 -22.04
C LEU A 213 -9.10 -14.15 -21.00
N ILE A 214 -9.16 -14.70 -19.78
CA ILE A 214 -9.95 -14.14 -18.69
C ILE A 214 -9.47 -12.73 -18.35
N THR A 215 -8.15 -12.51 -18.28
CA THR A 215 -7.59 -11.21 -17.93
C THR A 215 -7.92 -10.15 -18.97
N VAL A 216 -7.90 -10.50 -20.26
CA VAL A 216 -8.33 -9.62 -21.36
C VAL A 216 -9.78 -9.22 -21.17
N VAL A 217 -10.69 -10.17 -20.95
CA VAL A 217 -12.11 -9.89 -20.70
C VAL A 217 -12.29 -8.95 -19.51
N PHE A 218 -11.59 -9.21 -18.39
CA PHE A 218 -11.67 -8.36 -17.21
C PHE A 218 -11.06 -6.98 -17.41
N SER A 219 -10.14 -6.80 -18.37
CA SER A 219 -9.53 -5.51 -18.67
C SER A 219 -10.34 -4.63 -19.63
N LEU A 220 -11.28 -5.21 -20.39
CA LEU A 220 -12.06 -4.49 -21.42
C LEU A 220 -12.79 -3.24 -20.86
N PRO A 221 -13.49 -3.29 -19.72
CA PRO A 221 -14.11 -2.10 -19.15
C PRO A 221 -13.09 -0.99 -18.82
N GLY A 222 -11.89 -1.37 -18.36
CA GLY A 222 -10.81 -0.44 -18.03
C GLY A 222 -10.24 0.24 -19.26
N PHE A 223 -10.03 -0.51 -20.34
CA PHE A 223 -9.65 0.07 -21.62
C PHE A 223 -10.73 1.00 -22.17
N TYR A 224 -12.00 0.65 -22.04
CA TYR A 224 -13.10 1.53 -22.43
C TYR A 224 -13.05 2.87 -21.67
N ILE A 225 -12.87 2.80 -20.35
CA ILE A 225 -12.74 3.98 -19.47
C ILE A 225 -11.53 4.84 -19.88
N ILE A 226 -10.37 4.25 -20.12
CA ILE A 226 -9.14 4.99 -20.48
C ILE A 226 -9.28 5.66 -21.86
N PHE A 227 -9.65 4.89 -22.89
CA PHE A 227 -9.62 5.37 -24.28
C PHE A 227 -10.77 6.32 -24.61
N PHE A 228 -12.00 6.03 -24.16
CA PHE A 228 -13.17 6.80 -24.59
C PHE A 228 -13.53 7.97 -23.67
N LYS A 229 -13.08 7.96 -22.41
CA LYS A 229 -13.36 9.04 -21.46
C LYS A 229 -12.17 9.96 -21.20
N ASN A 230 -11.04 9.74 -21.88
CA ASN A 230 -9.83 10.56 -21.80
C ASN A 230 -9.40 10.85 -20.35
N ILE A 231 -9.54 9.83 -19.49
CA ILE A 231 -9.19 9.92 -18.08
C ILE A 231 -7.67 10.03 -18.00
N ARG A 232 -7.18 11.16 -17.49
CA ARG A 232 -5.76 11.47 -17.27
C ARG A 232 -5.08 10.53 -16.25
N ALA A 233 -5.79 9.55 -15.71
CA ALA A 233 -5.23 8.52 -14.83
C ALA A 233 -4.02 7.80 -15.46
N ALA A 234 -4.02 7.55 -16.78
CA ALA A 234 -2.89 6.92 -17.46
C ALA A 234 -1.70 7.88 -17.63
N THR A 235 -1.96 9.14 -18.01
CA THR A 235 -0.92 10.14 -18.31
C THR A 235 -0.26 10.74 -17.05
N LEU A 236 -0.91 10.68 -15.89
CA LEU A 236 -0.32 11.15 -14.63
C LEU A 236 0.46 10.09 -13.86
N MET A 237 0.12 8.80 -13.98
CA MET A 237 0.88 7.74 -13.30
C MET A 237 2.27 7.56 -13.89
N PHE A 238 2.43 7.82 -15.20
CA PHE A 238 3.69 7.70 -15.92
C PHE A 238 4.13 9.04 -16.48
N ASN A 239 5.10 9.67 -15.83
CA ASN A 239 5.80 10.86 -16.33
C ASN A 239 7.24 10.47 -16.73
N ILE A 240 7.81 11.23 -17.67
CA ILE A 240 9.19 11.11 -18.15
C ILE A 240 10.20 11.30 -16.99
N LYS A 241 9.81 11.95 -15.89
CA LYS A 241 10.64 12.21 -14.70
C LYS A 241 10.85 10.97 -13.81
N PHE A 242 11.26 9.85 -14.38
CA PHE A 242 11.48 8.59 -13.67
C PHE A 242 12.58 8.66 -12.60
N GLN A 243 13.48 9.63 -12.71
CA GLN A 243 14.59 9.83 -11.78
C GLN A 243 14.08 10.18 -10.38
N ASN A 244 12.95 10.90 -10.29
CA ASN A 244 12.31 11.23 -9.02
C ASN A 244 11.83 9.98 -8.28
N SER A 245 11.22 9.03 -9.00
CA SER A 245 10.75 7.76 -8.41
C SER A 245 11.89 6.84 -8.01
N LEU A 246 12.99 6.82 -8.77
CA LEU A 246 14.21 6.08 -8.41
C LEU A 246 14.87 6.58 -7.12
N LEU A 247 14.58 7.79 -6.67
CA LEU A 247 15.05 8.31 -5.40
C LEU A 247 14.00 8.21 -4.29
N ILE A 248 12.78 8.67 -4.55
CA ILE A 248 11.75 8.79 -3.51
C ILE A 248 11.18 7.42 -3.12
N ASN A 249 10.93 6.52 -4.09
CA ASN A 249 10.30 5.23 -3.79
C ASN A 249 11.19 4.32 -2.93
N PRO A 250 12.50 4.16 -3.20
CA PRO A 250 13.38 3.41 -2.31
C PRO A 250 13.47 4.01 -0.90
N SER A 251 13.45 5.34 -0.74
CA SER A 251 13.39 6.00 0.57
C SER A 251 12.07 5.69 1.30
N ILE A 252 10.94 5.69 0.58
CA ILE A 252 9.65 5.25 1.13
C ILE A 252 9.70 3.78 1.55
N LEU A 253 10.20 2.89 0.70
CA LEU A 253 10.33 1.47 1.03
C LEU A 253 11.27 1.26 2.23
N ALA A 254 12.34 2.05 2.33
CA ALA A 254 13.26 2.02 3.46
C ALA A 254 12.55 2.28 4.78
N PHE A 255 11.58 3.20 4.84
CA PHE A 255 10.82 3.48 6.05
C PHE A 255 10.18 2.23 6.65
N TYR A 256 9.62 1.36 5.81
CA TYR A 256 8.99 0.12 6.24
C TYR A 256 9.99 -1.03 6.49
N LEU A 257 11.11 -1.03 5.77
CA LEU A 257 12.14 -2.08 5.86
C LEU A 257 13.11 -1.87 7.04
N ILE A 258 13.43 -0.63 7.41
CA ILE A 258 14.34 -0.31 8.53
C ILE A 258 13.92 -1.01 9.83
N PRO A 259 12.68 -0.90 10.34
CA PRO A 259 12.30 -1.57 11.58
C PRO A 259 12.42 -3.09 11.47
N LEU A 260 12.11 -3.69 10.31
CA LEU A 260 12.28 -5.12 10.07
C LEU A 260 13.76 -5.54 10.18
N PHE A 261 14.66 -4.85 9.47
CA PHE A 261 16.09 -5.15 9.51
C PHE A 261 16.70 -4.91 10.90
N LEU A 262 16.29 -3.85 11.61
CA LEU A 262 16.74 -3.57 12.97
C LEU A 262 16.36 -4.69 13.95
N ILE A 263 15.09 -5.11 13.94
CA ILE A 263 14.61 -6.20 14.82
C ILE A 263 15.40 -7.49 14.56
N LEU A 264 15.61 -7.84 13.29
CA LEU A 264 16.29 -9.07 12.92
C LEU A 264 17.79 -9.01 13.30
N SER A 265 18.41 -7.84 13.16
CA SER A 265 19.79 -7.58 13.60
C SER A 265 19.92 -7.75 15.11
N LEU A 266 19.01 -7.15 15.90
CA LEU A 266 18.98 -7.28 17.36
C LEU A 266 18.79 -8.72 17.85
N ASN A 267 18.14 -9.56 17.05
CA ASN A 267 17.96 -10.98 17.36
C ASN A 267 19.18 -11.86 17.00
N ASN A 268 20.28 -11.26 16.53
CA ASN A 268 21.49 -11.96 16.07
C ASN A 268 21.19 -13.08 15.07
N LEU A 269 20.18 -12.90 14.23
CA LEU A 269 19.82 -13.91 13.25
C LEU A 269 20.90 -13.96 12.17
N ASN A 270 21.48 -15.15 11.98
CA ASN A 270 22.51 -15.43 10.98
C ASN A 270 22.11 -15.02 9.54
N TYR A 271 20.81 -14.76 9.33
CA TYR A 271 20.25 -14.27 8.08
C TYR A 271 20.79 -12.89 7.66
N ILE A 272 21.14 -12.02 8.61
CA ILE A 272 21.79 -10.71 8.34
C ILE A 272 23.32 -10.82 8.50
N LYS A 273 23.91 -11.99 8.24
CA LYS A 273 25.38 -12.07 8.16
C LYS A 273 25.88 -11.11 7.09
N PHE A 274 26.76 -10.21 7.53
CA PHE A 274 27.37 -9.20 6.68
C PHE A 274 28.39 -9.87 5.76
N ASP A 275 27.98 -10.15 4.52
CA ASP A 275 28.93 -10.48 3.46
C ASP A 275 29.51 -9.17 2.91
N PHE A 276 30.74 -8.86 3.30
CA PHE A 276 31.39 -7.60 2.97
C PHE A 276 31.42 -7.35 1.46
N LYS A 277 31.75 -8.36 0.66
CA LYS A 277 31.90 -8.20 -0.79
C LYS A 277 30.55 -7.93 -1.44
N LYS A 278 29.52 -8.68 -1.07
CA LYS A 278 28.16 -8.48 -1.61
C LYS A 278 27.55 -7.17 -1.16
N ASN A 279 27.66 -6.84 0.13
CA ASN A 279 27.14 -5.57 0.66
C ASN A 279 27.83 -4.38 -0.01
N LEU A 280 29.15 -4.47 -0.27
CA LEU A 280 29.87 -3.46 -1.03
C LEU A 280 29.33 -3.32 -2.47
N THR A 281 29.04 -4.44 -3.15
CA THR A 281 28.42 -4.38 -4.49
C THR A 281 27.03 -3.76 -4.46
N TYR A 282 26.20 -4.06 -3.46
CA TYR A 282 24.88 -3.45 -3.31
C TYR A 282 24.99 -1.96 -2.97
N THR A 283 25.94 -1.56 -2.13
CA THR A 283 26.18 -0.14 -1.84
C THR A 283 26.61 0.59 -3.10
N ALA A 284 27.49 -0.01 -3.90
CA ALA A 284 27.98 0.60 -5.14
C ALA A 284 26.84 0.74 -6.18
N LEU A 285 26.00 -0.28 -6.34
CA LEU A 285 24.83 -0.22 -7.24
C LEU A 285 23.80 0.81 -6.75
N GLY A 286 23.51 0.85 -5.45
CA GLY A 286 22.63 1.85 -4.87
C GLY A 286 23.17 3.27 -5.03
N LEU A 287 24.47 3.47 -4.78
CA LEU A 287 25.15 4.75 -5.01
C LEU A 287 25.08 5.17 -6.46
N LEU A 288 25.35 4.27 -7.42
CA LEU A 288 25.25 4.55 -8.84
C LEU A 288 23.83 4.96 -9.24
N ALA A 289 22.81 4.20 -8.79
CA ALA A 289 21.42 4.53 -9.06
C ALA A 289 21.05 5.92 -8.50
N VAL A 290 21.54 6.24 -7.31
CA VAL A 290 21.33 7.53 -6.65
C VAL A 290 22.05 8.66 -7.38
N THR A 291 23.33 8.52 -7.71
CA THR A 291 24.11 9.59 -8.37
C THR A 291 23.53 9.94 -9.74
N VAL A 292 23.22 8.92 -10.56
CA VAL A 292 22.59 9.13 -11.88
C VAL A 292 21.24 9.82 -11.75
N SER A 293 20.41 9.39 -10.79
CA SER A 293 19.07 9.97 -10.60
C SER A 293 19.12 11.37 -9.99
N PHE A 294 20.10 11.65 -9.13
CA PHE A 294 20.22 12.93 -8.43
C PHE A 294 20.60 14.08 -9.38
N ILE A 295 21.41 13.82 -10.41
CA ILE A 295 21.78 14.82 -11.43
C ILE A 295 20.54 15.43 -12.10
N PHE A 296 19.49 14.63 -12.29
CA PHE A 296 18.24 15.05 -12.94
C PHE A 296 17.08 15.21 -11.96
N PHE A 297 17.34 15.24 -10.66
CA PHE A 297 16.30 15.32 -9.64
C PHE A 297 15.60 16.68 -9.68
N ASN A 298 14.31 16.67 -9.99
CA ASN A 298 13.49 17.87 -10.07
C ASN A 298 12.05 17.52 -9.65
N TYR A 299 11.89 17.32 -8.34
CA TYR A 299 10.63 16.99 -7.69
C TYR A 299 10.09 18.17 -6.87
N ASN A 300 8.81 18.49 -7.05
CA ASN A 300 8.16 19.50 -6.21
C ASN A 300 7.73 18.87 -4.88
N ILE A 301 8.54 19.10 -3.85
CA ILE A 301 8.32 18.58 -2.49
C ILE A 301 7.00 19.05 -1.88
N LYS A 302 6.46 20.21 -2.29
CA LYS A 302 5.19 20.73 -1.74
C LYS A 302 3.99 19.83 -2.05
N ILE A 303 4.12 19.02 -3.11
CA ILE A 303 3.05 18.21 -3.68
C ILE A 303 3.05 16.77 -3.12
N GLY A 304 4.11 16.35 -2.42
CA GLY A 304 4.19 15.00 -1.85
C GLY A 304 5.58 14.62 -1.33
N GLY A 305 5.89 13.33 -1.39
CA GLY A 305 7.17 12.74 -0.99
C GLY A 305 7.01 11.66 0.06
N GLY A 306 8.14 11.09 0.48
CA GLY A 306 8.20 10.12 1.58
C GLY A 306 8.44 10.76 2.95
N PHE A 307 8.31 9.94 4.00
CA PHE A 307 8.57 10.37 5.37
C PHE A 307 9.97 10.98 5.55
N PHE A 308 11.01 10.27 5.10
CA PHE A 308 12.38 10.73 5.25
C PHE A 308 12.75 11.93 4.39
N LEU A 309 12.10 12.13 3.24
CA LEU A 309 12.28 13.35 2.45
C LEU A 309 11.84 14.59 3.25
N LYS A 310 10.65 14.52 3.84
CA LYS A 310 10.10 15.62 4.64
C LYS A 310 10.90 15.80 5.93
N LEU A 311 11.22 14.72 6.63
CA LEU A 311 12.02 14.76 7.86
C LEU A 311 13.41 15.36 7.62
N SER A 312 14.07 15.02 6.50
CA SER A 312 15.37 15.59 6.12
C SER A 312 15.32 17.11 6.04
N LEU A 313 14.26 17.66 5.45
CA LEU A 313 14.09 19.10 5.29
C LEU A 313 13.63 19.78 6.59
N VAL A 314 12.75 19.14 7.38
CA VAL A 314 12.27 19.71 8.65
C VAL A 314 13.40 19.82 9.68
N LEU A 315 14.26 18.79 9.79
CA LEU A 315 15.29 18.73 10.82
C LEU A 315 16.62 19.32 10.40
N PHE A 316 17.00 19.20 9.12
CA PHE A 316 18.34 19.54 8.66
C PHE A 316 18.39 20.59 7.54
N ASP A 317 17.23 21.01 7.03
CA ASP A 317 17.10 21.95 5.90
C ASP A 317 17.95 21.55 4.67
N ASN A 318 18.10 20.24 4.44
CA ASN A 318 18.85 19.69 3.32
C ASN A 318 18.34 18.30 2.92
N LEU A 319 18.90 17.73 1.84
CA LEU A 319 18.52 16.43 1.29
C LEU A 319 19.47 15.27 1.66
N TYR A 320 20.50 15.50 2.48
CA TYR A 320 21.52 14.47 2.75
C TYR A 320 20.93 13.26 3.48
N PHE A 321 20.07 13.49 4.48
CA PHE A 321 19.43 12.40 5.20
C PHE A 321 18.45 11.63 4.29
N PHE A 322 17.73 12.32 3.42
CA PHE A 322 16.92 11.69 2.37
C PHE A 322 17.77 10.77 1.47
N ILE A 323 18.88 11.27 0.93
CA ILE A 323 19.80 10.50 0.07
C ILE A 323 20.33 9.25 0.81
N LEU A 324 20.73 9.40 2.07
CA LEU A 324 21.17 8.28 2.91
C LEU A 324 20.08 7.20 3.00
N THR A 325 18.83 7.59 3.27
CA THR A 325 17.72 6.63 3.37
C THR A 325 17.38 5.96 2.03
N THR A 326 17.59 6.65 0.91
CA THR A 326 17.46 6.05 -0.43
C THR A 326 18.50 4.96 -0.66
N ILE A 327 19.76 5.22 -0.31
CA ILE A 327 20.84 4.22 -0.41
C ILE A 327 20.53 3.00 0.46
N LEU A 328 20.13 3.24 1.72
CA LEU A 328 19.69 2.18 2.64
C LEU A 328 18.51 1.39 2.07
N GLY A 329 17.56 2.07 1.44
CA GLY A 329 16.43 1.45 0.72
C GLY A 329 16.90 0.44 -0.33
N TYR A 330 17.78 0.87 -1.24
CA TYR A 330 18.34 -0.03 -2.26
C TYR A 330 19.10 -1.22 -1.65
N LEU A 331 19.89 -0.98 -0.60
CA LEU A 331 20.61 -2.06 0.09
C LEU A 331 19.67 -3.13 0.63
N MET A 332 18.63 -2.72 1.36
CA MET A 332 17.65 -3.65 1.93
C MET A 332 16.87 -4.38 0.83
N ILE A 333 16.49 -3.67 -0.24
CA ILE A 333 15.79 -4.25 -1.39
C ILE A 333 16.67 -5.31 -2.06
N PHE A 334 17.92 -4.99 -2.39
CA PHE A 334 18.84 -5.95 -3.02
C PHE A 334 19.07 -7.18 -2.13
N LYS A 335 19.18 -6.99 -0.81
CA LYS A 335 19.33 -8.09 0.13
C LYS A 335 18.13 -9.04 0.11
N ILE A 336 16.90 -8.52 0.06
CA ILE A 336 15.69 -9.34 -0.05
C ILE A 336 15.60 -10.01 -1.43
N CYS A 337 16.04 -9.32 -2.49
CA CYS A 337 16.06 -9.86 -3.85
C CYS A 337 17.01 -11.07 -4.01
N GLU A 338 18.04 -11.20 -3.16
CA GLU A 338 18.94 -12.37 -3.19
C GLU A 338 18.21 -13.69 -2.93
N GLU A 339 17.12 -13.68 -2.16
CA GLU A 339 16.42 -14.91 -1.79
C GLU A 339 15.52 -15.47 -2.89
N ASN A 340 14.98 -14.61 -3.76
CA ASN A 340 14.03 -15.03 -4.78
C ASN A 340 13.90 -14.03 -5.93
N ILE A 341 13.90 -14.53 -7.16
CA ILE A 341 13.72 -13.70 -8.37
C ILE A 341 12.34 -13.03 -8.43
N GLU A 342 11.30 -13.62 -7.85
CA GLU A 342 9.97 -12.99 -7.73
C GLU A 342 10.04 -11.67 -6.95
N ASN A 343 10.98 -11.55 -5.99
CA ASN A 343 11.19 -10.32 -5.23
C ASN A 343 11.73 -9.19 -6.12
N ILE A 344 12.58 -9.50 -7.11
CA ILE A 344 13.12 -8.51 -8.06
C ILE A 344 11.96 -7.88 -8.85
N VAL A 345 10.99 -8.69 -9.29
CA VAL A 345 9.85 -8.21 -10.07
C VAL A 345 8.91 -7.34 -9.24
N ILE A 346 8.56 -7.75 -8.01
CA ILE A 346 7.66 -6.91 -7.20
C ILE A 346 8.34 -5.59 -6.78
N PHE A 347 9.63 -5.60 -6.46
CA PHE A 347 10.35 -4.36 -6.12
C PHE A 347 10.58 -3.46 -7.33
N SER A 348 10.88 -4.01 -8.51
CA SER A 348 10.99 -3.20 -9.73
C SER A 348 9.66 -2.51 -10.06
N LEU A 349 8.53 -3.22 -9.92
CA LEU A 349 7.20 -2.64 -10.07
C LEU A 349 6.94 -1.54 -9.04
N LEU A 350 7.28 -1.75 -7.76
CA LEU A 350 7.10 -0.74 -6.71
C LEU A 350 7.98 0.51 -6.91
N ILE A 351 9.19 0.35 -7.44
CA ILE A 351 10.10 1.46 -7.70
C ILE A 351 9.68 2.23 -8.96
N LEU A 352 9.26 1.55 -10.03
CA LEU A 352 9.03 2.15 -11.35
C LEU A 352 7.59 2.63 -11.58
N VAL A 353 6.59 2.10 -10.88
CA VAL A 353 5.19 2.44 -11.24
C VAL A 353 4.75 3.78 -10.67
N PHE A 354 5.33 4.25 -9.56
CA PHE A 354 5.05 5.61 -9.09
C PHE A 354 5.95 6.65 -9.76
N THR A 355 6.11 6.58 -11.09
CA THR A 355 6.81 7.58 -11.93
C THR A 355 5.96 8.84 -12.17
N SER A 356 5.00 9.10 -11.30
CA SER A 356 4.04 10.18 -11.44
C SER A 356 4.61 11.55 -11.05
N GLN A 357 3.93 12.62 -11.46
CA GLN A 357 4.15 13.95 -10.89
C GLN A 357 3.93 14.01 -9.35
N TYR A 358 3.25 13.02 -8.77
CA TYR A 358 2.75 12.98 -7.39
C TYR A 358 3.18 11.70 -6.66
N ILE A 359 4.34 11.68 -6.04
CA ILE A 359 4.78 10.51 -5.25
C ILE A 359 4.33 10.70 -3.80
N LEU A 360 3.45 9.85 -3.29
CA LEU A 360 2.88 9.96 -1.95
C LEU A 360 3.09 8.66 -1.15
N MET A 361 3.40 8.78 0.14
CA MET A 361 3.48 7.63 1.07
C MET A 361 2.15 6.88 1.11
N LYS A 362 1.01 7.59 1.06
CA LYS A 362 -0.35 7.00 0.98
C LYS A 362 -0.59 6.07 -0.22
N TYR A 363 0.34 6.00 -1.17
CA TYR A 363 0.29 5.02 -2.26
C TYR A 363 0.94 3.69 -1.89
N PHE A 364 1.90 3.72 -0.97
CA PHE A 364 2.54 2.55 -0.39
C PHE A 364 1.78 2.06 0.85
N GLU A 365 1.09 2.94 1.57
CA GLU A 365 0.36 2.59 2.78
C GLU A 365 -1.11 2.21 2.48
N PRO A 366 -1.67 1.12 3.05
CA PRO A 366 -1.01 0.03 3.79
C PRO A 366 -0.50 -1.10 2.87
N MET A 367 -0.60 -0.90 1.55
CA MET A 367 -0.31 -1.89 0.52
C MET A 367 1.06 -2.57 0.71
N PHE A 368 2.12 -1.82 0.96
CA PHE A 368 3.48 -2.34 1.09
C PHE A 368 3.65 -3.23 2.32
N ILE A 369 3.03 -2.92 3.45
CA ILE A 369 3.04 -3.82 4.63
C ILE A 369 2.39 -5.16 4.28
N VAL A 370 1.26 -5.12 3.58
CA VAL A 370 0.59 -6.34 3.13
C VAL A 370 1.48 -7.12 2.14
N ILE A 371 2.10 -6.44 1.16
CA ILE A 371 3.05 -7.06 0.21
C ILE A 371 4.23 -7.70 0.95
N LEU A 372 4.82 -6.98 1.91
CA LEU A 372 6.00 -7.40 2.68
C LEU A 372 5.76 -8.71 3.42
N PHE A 373 4.60 -8.88 4.04
CA PHE A 373 4.29 -10.10 4.79
C PHE A 373 3.60 -11.19 3.97
N ILE A 374 3.10 -10.92 2.77
CA ILE A 374 2.34 -11.91 2.00
C ILE A 374 3.03 -12.34 0.71
N LEU A 375 3.45 -11.37 -0.11
CA LEU A 375 3.98 -11.63 -1.45
C LEU A 375 5.49 -11.80 -1.47
N ILE A 376 6.23 -11.01 -0.69
CA ILE A 376 7.69 -11.13 -0.64
C ILE A 376 8.08 -12.54 -0.18
N LYS A 377 8.86 -13.22 -1.01
CA LYS A 377 9.39 -14.56 -0.75
C LYS A 377 10.70 -14.41 0.02
N SER A 378 10.57 -14.19 1.32
CA SER A 378 11.69 -14.00 2.23
C SER A 378 11.49 -14.72 3.55
N LYS A 379 12.58 -15.14 4.21
CA LYS A 379 12.53 -15.64 5.59
C LYS A 379 12.32 -14.52 6.61
N MET A 380 12.66 -13.27 6.28
CA MET A 380 12.61 -12.12 7.19
C MET A 380 11.25 -11.93 7.86
N PRO A 381 10.11 -11.90 7.14
CA PRO A 381 8.82 -11.65 7.77
C PRO A 381 8.41 -12.82 8.68
N SER A 382 8.74 -14.07 8.31
CA SER A 382 8.49 -15.22 9.18
C SER A 382 9.33 -15.19 10.46
N GLU A 383 10.60 -14.78 10.38
CA GLU A 383 11.47 -14.67 11.56
C GLU A 383 11.00 -13.59 12.53
N LEU A 384 10.51 -12.45 12.02
CA LEU A 384 9.87 -11.44 12.85
C LEU A 384 8.65 -12.01 13.58
N LEU A 385 7.84 -12.80 12.89
CA LEU A 385 6.59 -13.36 13.40
C LEU A 385 6.75 -14.50 14.44
N LEU A 386 7.94 -15.12 14.52
CA LEU A 386 8.20 -16.20 15.49
C LEU A 386 8.18 -15.70 16.94
N LYS A 387 8.67 -14.48 17.20
CA LYS A 387 8.76 -13.91 18.55
C LYS A 387 7.74 -12.80 18.74
N ARG A 388 6.89 -12.92 19.76
CA ARG A 388 5.88 -11.90 20.09
C ARG A 388 6.48 -10.52 20.36
N ASN A 389 7.65 -10.45 21.02
CA ASN A 389 8.33 -9.18 21.32
C ASN A 389 8.75 -8.42 20.06
N ASN A 390 9.15 -9.14 19.00
CA ASN A 390 9.50 -8.53 17.72
C ASN A 390 8.29 -7.81 17.10
N ILE A 391 7.11 -8.44 17.19
CA ILE A 391 5.86 -7.87 16.69
C ILE A 391 5.49 -6.63 17.50
N TYR A 392 5.65 -6.65 18.82
CA TYR A 392 5.46 -5.46 19.64
C TYR A 392 6.40 -4.32 19.25
N PHE A 393 7.69 -4.59 19.06
CA PHE A 393 8.63 -3.57 18.62
C PHE A 393 8.23 -2.97 17.26
N PHE A 394 7.83 -3.82 16.31
CA PHE A 394 7.35 -3.40 15.00
C PHE A 394 6.08 -2.54 15.12
N LEU A 395 5.10 -2.96 15.93
CA LEU A 395 3.89 -2.18 16.20
C LEU A 395 4.21 -0.84 16.87
N THR A 396 5.12 -0.81 17.83
CA THR A 396 5.54 0.43 18.51
C THR A 396 6.17 1.42 17.53
N TYR A 397 6.97 0.96 16.57
CA TYR A 397 7.52 1.82 15.52
C TYR A 397 6.41 2.51 14.71
N PHE A 398 5.42 1.75 14.23
CA PHE A 398 4.31 2.32 13.47
C PHE A 398 3.35 3.14 14.33
N PHE A 399 3.22 2.83 15.61
CA PHE A 399 2.48 3.66 16.55
C PHE A 399 3.18 5.00 16.81
N ALA A 400 4.51 5.02 16.92
CA ALA A 400 5.28 6.26 16.99
C ALA A 400 5.16 7.08 15.70
N TYR A 401 5.16 6.41 14.53
CA TYR A 401 4.86 7.05 13.26
C TYR A 401 3.47 7.70 13.26
N PHE A 402 2.44 6.98 13.70
CA PHE A 402 1.09 7.51 13.83
C PHE A 402 1.04 8.75 14.73
N ILE A 403 1.65 8.70 15.91
CA ILE A 403 1.73 9.85 16.81
C ILE A 403 2.40 11.03 16.11
N SER A 404 3.51 10.80 15.40
CA SER A 404 4.19 11.88 14.66
C SER A 404 3.31 12.50 13.57
N ALA A 405 2.51 11.68 12.87
CA ALA A 405 1.57 12.15 11.85
C ALA A 405 0.43 12.96 12.48
N TYR A 406 -0.09 12.51 13.62
CA TYR A 406 -1.13 13.21 14.40
C TYR A 406 -0.65 14.55 14.96
N ILE A 407 0.57 14.61 15.50
CA ILE A 407 1.20 15.87 15.94
C ILE A 407 1.36 16.82 14.75
N ASN A 408 1.84 16.32 13.62
CA ASN A 408 2.02 17.13 12.43
C ASN A 408 0.68 17.68 11.90
N ASP A 409 -0.41 16.89 11.94
CA ASP A 409 -1.75 17.32 11.55
C ASP A 409 -2.26 18.50 12.41
N ILE A 410 -2.09 18.41 13.74
CA ILE A 410 -2.50 19.46 14.68
C ILE A 410 -1.65 20.73 14.51
N PHE A 411 -0.33 20.60 14.51
CA PHE A 411 0.59 21.75 14.56
C PHE A 411 1.04 22.25 13.19
N GLN A 412 0.65 21.57 12.11
CA GLN A 412 1.01 21.89 10.73
C GLN A 412 2.52 22.06 10.50
N ILE A 413 3.35 21.26 11.18
CA ILE A 413 4.82 21.42 11.22
C ILE A 413 5.40 21.47 9.81
N THR A 414 5.07 20.47 8.98
CA THR A 414 5.57 20.36 7.59
C THR A 414 5.10 21.50 6.67
N LYS A 415 3.90 22.03 6.89
CA LYS A 415 3.37 23.16 6.13
C LYS A 415 4.07 24.45 6.53
N ASN A 416 4.28 24.67 7.82
CA ASN A 416 4.93 25.86 8.34
C ASN A 416 6.43 25.89 8.00
N SER A 417 7.11 24.74 7.99
CA SER A 417 8.55 24.68 7.75
C SER A 417 8.93 24.72 6.26
N ILE A 418 8.18 24.03 5.39
CA ILE A 418 8.59 23.80 3.99
C ILE A 418 7.48 24.19 2.99
N GLY A 419 6.33 24.69 3.46
CA GLY A 419 5.20 25.06 2.60
C GLY A 419 4.53 23.86 1.93
N VAL A 420 4.59 22.68 2.56
CA VAL A 420 4.02 21.44 2.03
C VAL A 420 2.51 21.41 2.23
N ILE A 421 1.78 21.12 1.15
CA ILE A 421 0.31 21.09 1.13
C ILE A 421 -0.22 19.67 1.32
N ARG A 422 0.53 18.64 0.89
CA ARG A 422 0.14 17.23 1.02
C ARG A 422 1.07 16.48 1.95
N THR A 423 0.51 15.87 2.99
CA THR A 423 1.25 15.04 3.94
C THR A 423 1.41 13.60 3.50
N PHE A 424 2.08 12.83 4.37
CA PHE A 424 2.83 11.62 4.06
C PHE A 424 2.15 10.79 2.97
#